data_AF-B9EWB7-F1
#
_entry.id   AF-B9EWB7-F1
#
_cell.length_a   1.000
_cell.length_b   1.000
_cell.length_c   1.000
_cell.angle_alpha   90.00
_cell.angle_beta   90.00
_cell.angle_gamma   90.00
#
_symmetry.space_group_name_H-M   'P 1'
#
loop_
_entity.id
_entity.type
_entity.pdbx_description
1 polymer ?
#
loop_
_entity_poly.entity_id
_entity_poly.type
_entity_poly.pdbx_seq_one_letter_code
_entity_poly.pdbx_strand_id
1 'polypeptide(L)' 'MQIKFGPSERVKEVSGTHGTLQTLADILTYLKIVTDVTTHEFGVPNGTAFSVPLQDDARAVGFFARSGLLVDAIGVYVQP' A
#
# COMPACT_ATOMS: atom_id res chain seq x y z
N MET A 1 -0.38 14.34 -5.56
CA MET A 1 -1.56 13.67 -4.98
C MET A 1 -1.23 13.32 -3.54
N GLN A 2 -2.16 13.47 -2.60
CA GLN A 2 -1.94 13.23 -1.17
C GLN A 2 -3.18 12.55 -0.58
N ILE A 3 -2.96 11.59 0.31
CA ILE A 3 -4.02 11.02 1.16
C ILE A 3 -4.05 11.80 2.48
N LYS A 4 -5.23 12.18 2.93
CA LYS A 4 -5.45 12.76 4.27
C LYS A 4 -6.57 11.96 4.92
N PHE A 5 -6.24 11.22 5.96
CA PHE A 5 -7.23 10.47 6.72
C PHE A 5 -8.02 11.38 7.66
N GLY A 6 -9.30 11.07 7.82
CA GLY A 6 -10.10 11.63 8.89
C GLY A 6 -9.60 11.20 10.28
N PRO A 7 -9.97 11.92 11.36
CA PRO A 7 -9.49 11.62 12.72
C PRO A 7 -9.76 10.19 13.21
N SER A 8 -10.81 9.56 12.68
CA SER A 8 -11.23 8.19 13.04
C SER A 8 -11.18 7.22 11.87
N GLU A 9 -10.72 7.67 10.69
CA GLU A 9 -10.62 6.82 9.50
C GLU A 9 -9.49 5.82 9.66
N ARG A 10 -9.77 4.56 9.34
CA ARG A 10 -8.86 3.45 9.59
C ARG A 10 -8.61 2.65 8.33
N VAL A 11 -7.35 2.37 8.07
CA VAL A 11 -6.95 1.44 7.02
C VAL A 11 -7.42 0.03 7.40
N LYS A 12 -8.07 -0.65 6.45
CA LYS A 12 -8.58 -2.02 6.54
C LYS A 12 -7.85 -2.98 5.59
N GLU A 13 -7.28 -2.48 4.51
CA GLU A 13 -6.48 -3.27 3.58
C GLU A 13 -5.37 -2.41 2.98
N VAL A 14 -4.19 -3.00 2.85
CA VAL A 14 -3.14 -2.49 1.97
C VAL A 14 -2.80 -3.59 0.97
N SER A 15 -2.99 -3.32 -0.31
CA SER A 15 -2.68 -4.27 -1.39
C SER A 15 -2.09 -3.55 -2.58
N GLY A 16 -1.59 -4.30 -3.55
CA GLY A 16 -0.94 -3.69 -4.69
C GLY A 16 -0.34 -4.72 -5.63
N THR A 17 0.46 -4.23 -6.57
CA THR A 17 1.30 -5.07 -7.42
C THR A 17 2.73 -4.55 -7.42
N HIS A 18 3.69 -5.44 -7.60
CA HIS A 18 5.09 -5.11 -7.83
C HIS A 18 5.65 -5.92 -9.00
N GLY A 19 6.65 -5.39 -9.69
CA GLY A 19 7.30 -6.09 -10.78
C GLY A 19 8.16 -5.16 -11.63
N THR A 20 8.49 -5.62 -12.84
CA THR A 20 9.39 -4.89 -13.72
C THR A 20 8.73 -3.65 -14.31
N LEU A 21 9.44 -2.51 -14.21
CA LEU A 21 9.07 -1.25 -14.85
C LEU A 21 10.26 -0.71 -15.64
N GLN A 22 10.14 -0.71 -16.97
CA GLN A 22 11.22 -0.38 -17.90
C GLN A 22 12.47 -1.25 -17.65
N THR A 23 13.56 -0.67 -17.17
CA THR A 23 14.82 -1.37 -16.86
C THR A 23 14.96 -1.76 -15.39
N LEU A 24 14.01 -1.38 -14.54
CA LEU A 24 14.01 -1.68 -13.11
C LEU A 24 13.30 -3.01 -12.86
N ALA A 25 13.99 -3.96 -12.21
CA ALA A 25 13.54 -5.34 -12.13
C ALA A 25 12.32 -5.56 -11.23
N ASP A 26 12.25 -4.90 -10.06
CA ASP A 26 11.20 -5.12 -9.08
C ASP A 26 10.85 -3.83 -8.32
N ILE A 27 9.75 -3.19 -8.74
CA ILE A 27 9.26 -1.90 -8.25
C ILE A 27 7.78 -2.04 -7.91
N LEU A 28 7.32 -1.32 -6.89
CA LEU A 28 5.90 -1.16 -6.60
C LEU A 28 5.21 -0.42 -7.75
N THR A 29 4.39 -1.12 -8.52
CA THR A 29 3.72 -0.60 -9.73
C THR A 29 2.31 -0.07 -9.44
N TYR A 30 1.66 -0.62 -8.40
CA TYR A 30 0.34 -0.19 -7.96
C TYR A 30 0.17 -0.38 -6.46
N LEU A 31 -0.54 0.57 -5.84
CA LEU A 31 -0.88 0.56 -4.42
C LEU A 31 -2.35 0.92 -4.24
N LYS A 32 -3.06 0.08 -3.50
CA LYS A 32 -4.43 0.28 -3.06
C LYS A 32 -4.47 0.29 -1.53
N ILE A 33 -5.04 1.35 -0.98
CA ILE A 33 -5.31 1.49 0.45
C ILE A 33 -6.82 1.60 0.61
N VAL A 34 -7.42 0.60 1.25
CA VAL A 34 -8.84 0.59 1.59
C VAL A 34 -8.99 1.03 3.02
N THR A 35 -9.82 2.03 3.27
CA THR A 35 -10.22 2.47 4.60
C THR A 35 -11.68 2.08 4.86
N ASP A 36 -12.15 2.30 6.08
CA ASP A 36 -13.56 2.19 6.44
C ASP A 36 -14.44 3.31 5.83
N VAL A 37 -13.84 4.29 5.14
CA VAL A 37 -14.54 5.41 4.51
C VAL A 37 -14.46 5.36 2.98
N THR A 38 -13.29 5.04 2.42
CA THR A 38 -13.06 5.10 0.97
C THR A 38 -11.91 4.20 0.52
N THR A 39 -11.64 4.17 -0.79
CA THR A 39 -10.49 3.49 -1.38
C THR A 39 -9.59 4.50 -2.09
N HIS A 40 -8.29 4.39 -1.88
CA HIS A 40 -7.28 5.19 -2.55
C HIS A 40 -6.37 4.31 -3.40
N GLU A 41 -6.21 4.66 -4.67
CA GLU A 41 -5.44 3.90 -5.65
C GLU A 41 -4.37 4.75 -6.30
N PHE A 42 -3.19 4.18 -6.50
CA PHE A 42 -2.02 4.82 -7.09
C PHE A 42 -1.31 3.88 -8.05
N GLY A 43 -0.91 4.39 -9.21
CA GLY A 43 -0.21 3.60 -10.22
C GLY A 43 -1.14 2.76 -11.08
N VAL A 44 -0.59 1.76 -11.78
CA VAL A 44 -1.32 0.89 -12.71
C VAL A 44 -0.96 -0.56 -12.37
N PRO A 45 -1.94 -1.44 -12.10
CA PRO A 45 -1.67 -2.83 -11.78
C PRO A 45 -0.81 -3.51 -12.86
N ASN A 46 0.36 -3.99 -12.47
CA ASN A 46 1.31 -4.67 -13.35
C ASN A 46 2.27 -5.55 -12.54
N GLY A 47 2.37 -6.83 -12.88
CA GLY A 47 3.23 -7.78 -12.19
C GLY A 47 2.51 -8.59 -11.10
N THR A 48 3.24 -8.89 -10.02
CA THR A 48 2.81 -9.80 -8.96
C THR A 48 1.98 -9.05 -7.91
N ALA A 49 0.81 -9.58 -7.58
CA ALA A 49 -0.08 -9.00 -6.59
C ALA A 49 0.31 -9.37 -5.15
N PHE A 50 0.08 -8.44 -4.22
CA PHE A 50 0.12 -8.68 -2.77
C PHE A 50 -1.13 -8.08 -2.11
N SER A 51 -1.50 -8.62 -0.95
CA SER A 51 -2.59 -8.07 -0.13
C SER A 51 -2.36 -8.35 1.35
N VAL A 52 -2.65 -7.34 2.17
CA VAL A 52 -2.60 -7.39 3.64
C VAL A 52 -3.96 -6.91 4.17
N PRO A 53 -4.96 -7.81 4.24
CA PRO A 53 -6.25 -7.50 4.87
C PRO A 53 -6.09 -7.47 6.40
N LEU A 54 -6.59 -6.42 7.05
CA LEU A 54 -6.57 -6.25 8.50
C LEU A 54 -7.89 -6.72 9.10
N GLN A 55 -7.84 -7.84 9.83
CA GLN A 55 -8.99 -8.43 10.50
C GLN A 55 -9.21 -7.81 11.90
N ASP A 56 -10.42 -7.99 12.42
CA ASP A 56 -10.81 -7.55 13.76
C ASP A 56 -10.53 -6.06 14.02
N ASP A 57 -9.96 -5.76 15.19
CA ASP A 57 -9.58 -4.43 15.65
C ASP A 57 -8.19 -3.99 15.20
N ALA A 58 -7.45 -4.84 14.46
CA ALA A 58 -6.11 -4.54 14.01
C ALA A 58 -6.08 -3.28 13.13
N ARG A 59 -5.02 -2.49 13.27
CA ARG A 59 -4.87 -1.20 12.58
C ARG A 59 -3.49 -1.09 11.96
N ALA A 60 -3.44 -0.60 10.72
CA ALA A 60 -2.20 -0.05 10.20
C ALA A 60 -1.88 1.23 10.97
N VAL A 61 -0.71 1.26 11.63
CA VAL A 61 -0.26 2.42 12.42
C VAL A 61 0.94 3.11 11.80
N GLY A 62 1.49 2.54 10.73
CA GLY A 62 2.60 3.13 9.99
C GLY A 62 2.99 2.30 8.79
N PHE A 63 3.89 2.85 7.99
CA PHE A 63 4.47 2.21 6.82
C PHE A 63 5.99 2.27 6.92
N PHE A 64 6.64 1.30 6.31
CA PHE A 64 8.08 1.35 6.02
C PHE A 64 8.28 1.02 4.55
N ALA A 65 9.39 1.49 3.98
CA ALA A 65 9.66 1.28 2.57
C ALA A 65 11.16 1.18 2.31
N ARG A 66 11.50 0.50 1.21
CA ARG A 66 12.79 0.66 0.55
C ARG A 66 12.54 1.45 -0.73
N SER A 67 13.30 2.52 -0.91
CA SER A 67 13.13 3.41 -2.06
C SER A 67 14.47 3.96 -2.54
N GLY A 68 14.62 4.04 -3.86
CA GLY A 68 15.64 4.81 -4.56
C GLY A 68 14.99 5.85 -5.45
N LEU A 69 15.11 5.66 -6.77
CA LEU A 69 14.43 6.49 -7.76
C LEU A 69 12.89 6.31 -7.70
N LEU A 70 12.46 5.08 -7.41
CA LEU A 70 11.06 4.69 -7.20
C LEU A 70 10.97 3.89 -5.90
N VAL A 71 9.76 3.44 -5.55
CA VAL A 71 9.53 2.58 -4.39
C VAL A 71 9.80 1.13 -4.78
N ASP A 72 10.90 0.56 -4.29
CA ASP A 72 11.26 -0.84 -4.54
C ASP A 72 10.37 -1.80 -3.75
N ALA A 73 10.04 -1.45 -2.51
CA ALA A 73 9.20 -2.26 -1.63
C ALA A 73 8.49 -1.39 -0.59
N ILE A 74 7.30 -1.84 -0.18
CA ILE A 74 6.51 -1.24 0.89
C ILE A 74 6.08 -2.31 1.89
N GLY A 75 6.04 -1.94 3.17
CA GLY A 75 5.49 -2.75 4.24
C GLY A 75 4.67 -1.89 5.20
N VAL A 76 3.91 -2.57 6.06
CA VAL A 76 2.94 -1.95 6.97
C VAL A 76 3.23 -2.40 8.40
N TYR A 77 3.25 -1.47 9.33
CA TYR A 77 3.22 -1.77 10.76
C TYR A 77 1.77 -1.96 11.19
N VAL A 78 1.46 -3.13 11.75
CA VAL A 78 0.13 -3.48 12.22
C VAL A 78 0.14 -3.57 13.73
N GLN A 79 -0.75 -2.82 14.37
CA GLN A 79 -1.08 -2.99 15.78
C GLN A 79 -2.25 -3.99 15.88
N PRO A 80 -2.13 -5.06 16.69
CA PRO A 80 -3.24 -5.97 16.97
C PRO A 80 -4.44 -5.26 17.61
#